data_AF-A0A8R7PD93-F1
#
_entry.id   AF-A0A8R7PD93-F1
#
_cell.length_a   1.000
_cell.length_b   1.000
_cell.length_c   1.000
_cell.angle_alpha   90.00
_cell.angle_beta   90.00
_cell.angle_gamma   90.00
#
_symmetry.space_group_name_H-M   'P 1'
#
loop_
_entity.id
_entity.type
_entity.pdbx_description
1 polymer ?
#
loop_
_entity_poly.entity_id
_entity_poly.type
_entity_poly.pdbx_seq_one_letter_code
_entity_poly.pdbx_strand_id
1 'polypeptide(L)' 'MVDRESDTYSCECAMFEHMGILCRHALKVMVHVGVCRIPSHYILKRWSRDARDVLPDHLKCYQKDSD' A
#
# COMPACT_ATOMS: atom_id res chain seq x y z
N MET A 1 14.20 1.69 8.79
CA MET A 1 14.30 2.84 9.71
C MET A 1 12.89 3.35 9.96
N VAL A 2 12.66 4.05 11.08
CA VAL A 2 11.35 4.66 11.39
C VAL A 2 11.59 6.14 11.57
N ASP A 3 10.95 6.96 10.75
CA ASP A 3 10.89 8.40 10.94
C ASP A 3 9.53 8.77 11.52
N ARG A 4 9.52 9.27 12.76
CA ARG A 4 8.30 9.55 13.52
C ARG A 4 7.64 10.85 13.14
N GLU A 5 8.37 11.77 12.51
CA GLU A 5 7.84 13.06 12.10
C GLU A 5 7.08 12.97 10.77
N SER A 6 7.54 12.09 9.87
CA SER A 6 6.89 11.82 8.58
C SER A 6 6.05 10.53 8.53
N ASP A 7 5.97 9.78 9.64
CA ASP A 7 5.32 8.46 9.75
C ASP A 7 5.80 7.48 8.66
N THR A 8 7.10 7.55 8.34
CA THR A 8 7.75 6.76 7.30
C THR A 8 8.43 5.53 7.90
N TYR A 9 8.08 4.36 7.40
CA TYR A 9 8.64 3.05 7.76
C TYR A 9 9.38 2.46 6.56
N SER A 10 10.71 2.43 6.66
CA SER A 10 11.56 1.79 5.66
C SER A 10 12.17 0.50 6.19
N CYS A 11 12.50 -0.42 5.29
CA CYS A 11 13.23 -1.64 5.60
C CYS A 11 14.26 -1.90 4.52
N GLU A 12 15.39 -2.48 4.89
CA GLU A 12 16.45 -2.91 3.96
C GLU A 12 15.97 -3.91 2.88
N CYS A 13 14.80 -4.52 3.06
CA CYS A 13 14.16 -5.31 2.00
C CYS A 13 13.74 -4.48 0.78
N ALA A 14 13.67 -3.15 0.88
CA ALA A 14 13.29 -2.22 -0.19
C ALA A 14 11.99 -2.60 -0.94
N MET A 15 11.07 -3.29 -0.26
CA MET A 15 9.87 -3.86 -0.91
C MET A 15 8.92 -2.77 -1.40
N PHE A 16 8.87 -1.63 -0.70
CA PHE A 16 8.03 -0.52 -1.12
C PHE A 16 8.59 0.14 -2.39
N GLU A 17 9.91 0.29 -2.47
CA GLU A 17 10.62 0.86 -3.60
C GLU A 17 10.51 -0.01 -4.86
N HIS A 18 10.53 -1.34 -4.69
CA HIS A 18 10.46 -2.29 -5.81
C HIS A 18 9.04 -2.70 -6.20
N MET A 19 8.15 -2.92 -5.23
CA MET A 19 6.81 -3.47 -5.45
C MET A 19 5.68 -2.50 -5.09
N GLY A 20 5.98 -1.40 -4.39
CA GLY A 20 4.96 -0.46 -3.92
C GLY A 20 4.16 -0.96 -2.72
N ILE A 21 4.65 -1.99 -2.00
CA ILE A 21 4.01 -2.55 -0.80
C ILE A 21 5.02 -2.63 0.34
N LEU A 22 4.57 -2.31 1.56
CA LEU A 22 5.34 -2.50 2.78
C LEU A 22 5.67 -3.97 3.01
N CYS A 23 6.93 -4.27 3.32
CA CYS A 23 7.32 -5.62 3.70
C CYS A 23 6.77 -5.99 5.09
N ARG A 24 6.75 -7.30 5.38
CA ARG A 24 6.35 -7.83 6.70
C ARG A 24 7.12 -7.20 7.86
N HIS A 25 8.38 -6.79 7.65
CA HIS A 25 9.21 -6.20 8.69
C HIS A 25 8.72 -4.80 9.06
N ALA A 26 8.49 -3.94 8.07
CA ALA A 26 7.95 -2.60 8.28
C ALA A 26 6.55 -2.66 8.93
N LEU A 27 5.68 -3.55 8.43
CA LEU A 27 4.36 -3.77 9.02
C LEU A 27 4.43 -4.23 10.48
N LYS A 28 5.36 -5.14 10.81
CA LYS A 28 5.53 -5.60 12.20
C LYS A 28 5.98 -4.46 13.13
N VAL A 29 6.86 -3.59 12.65
CA VAL A 29 7.30 -2.42 13.40
C VAL A 29 6.13 -1.45 13.61
N MET A 30 5.32 -1.18 12.58
CA MET A 30 4.11 -0.34 12.69
C MET A 30 3.16 -0.85 13.78
N VAL A 31 2.87 -2.16 13.78
CA VAL A 31 2.04 -2.77 14.83
C VAL A 31 2.68 -2.60 16.22
N HIS A 32 4.00 -2.76 16.33
CA HIS A 32 4.70 -2.64 17.61
C HIS A 32 4.69 -1.20 18.16
N VAL A 33 4.72 -0.19 17.28
CA VAL A 33 4.62 1.23 17.69
C VAL A 33 3.17 1.71 17.84
N GLY A 34 2.18 0.81 17.71
CA GLY A 34 0.76 1.12 17.90
C GLY A 34 0.10 1.81 16.71
N VAL A 35 0.69 1.73 15.51
CA VAL A 35 0.09 2.27 14.29
C VAL A 35 -0.97 1.30 13.79
N CYS A 36 -2.24 1.68 13.97
CA CYS A 36 -3.39 0.86 13.58
C CYS A 36 -3.83 1.06 12.12
N ARG A 37 -3.29 2.07 11.42
CA ARG A 37 -3.65 2.40 10.04
C ARG A 37 -2.41 2.65 9.21
N ILE A 38 -2.38 2.11 8.01
CA ILE A 38 -1.30 2.37 7.06
C ILE A 38 -1.43 3.81 6.57
N PRO A 39 -0.36 4.63 6.64
CA PRO A 39 -0.36 5.98 6.11
C PRO A 39 -0.75 6.01 4.62
N SER A 40 -1.49 7.04 4.21
CA SER A 40 -2.03 7.14 2.84
C SER A 40 -0.95 7.13 1.76
N HIS A 41 0.24 7.66 2.06
CA HIS A 41 1.37 7.68 1.12
C HIS A 41 1.92 6.28 0.78
N TYR A 42 1.61 5.25 1.58
CA TYR A 42 1.92 3.86 1.26
C TYR A 42 0.83 3.15 0.44
N ILE A 43 -0.34 3.79 0.25
CA ILE A 43 -1.48 3.21 -0.46
C ILE A 43 -1.44 3.66 -1.92
N LEU A 44 -0.74 2.89 -2.76
CA LEU A 44 -0.71 3.14 -4.20
C LEU A 44 -1.97 2.62 -4.88
N LYS A 45 -2.44 3.31 -5.93
CA LYS A 45 -3.65 2.94 -6.70
C LYS A 45 -3.66 1.46 -7.11
N ARG A 46 -2.52 0.93 -7.55
CA ARG A 46 -2.34 -0.48 -7.96
C ARG A 46 -2.73 -1.47 -6.85
N TRP A 47 -2.52 -1.10 -5.59
CA TRP A 47 -2.75 -1.91 -4.40
C TRP A 47 -3.96 -1.42 -3.58
N SER A 48 -4.85 -0.65 -4.21
CA SER A 48 -6.07 -0.12 -3.60
C SER A 48 -7.30 -0.92 -4.06
N ARG A 49 -8.43 -0.70 -3.37
CA ARG A 49 -9.73 -1.28 -3.76
C ARG A 49 -10.16 -0.81 -5.15
N ASP A 50 -9.79 0.41 -5.49
CA ASP A 50 -10.15 1.08 -6.73
C ASP A 50 -9.13 0.82 -7.85
N ALA A 51 -8.26 -0.21 -7.72
CA ALA A 51 -7.25 -0.53 -8.73
C ALA A 51 -7.82 -0.84 -10.13
N ARG A 52 -9.14 -1.12 -10.23
CA ARG A 52 -9.87 -1.42 -11.46
C ARG A 52 -10.88 -0.34 -11.86
N ASP A 53 -10.85 0.83 -11.23
CA ASP A 53 -11.75 1.95 -11.56
C ASP A 53 -11.57 2.51 -12.99
N VAL A 54 -10.39 2.30 -13.57
CA VAL A 54 -10.03 2.75 -14.93
C VAL A 54 -9.41 1.57 -15.67
N LEU A 55 -10.24 0.89 -16.46
CA LEU A 55 -9.81 -0.18 -17.35
C LEU A 55 -9.96 0.24 -18.82
N PRO A 56 -9.04 -0.19 -19.70
CA PRO A 56 -9.24 -0.12 -21.15
C PRO A 56 -10.54 -0.80 -21.58
N ASP A 57 -11.12 -0.38 -22.71
CA ASP A 57 -12.44 -0.85 -23.16
C ASP A 57 -12.58 -2.37 -23.19
N HIS A 58 -11.56 -3.09 -23.66
CA HIS A 58 -11.58 -4.55 -23.76
C HIS A 58 -11.46 -5.28 -22.41
N LEU A 59 -11.13 -4.56 -21.33
CA LEU A 59 -11.03 -5.11 -19.96
C LEU A 59 -12.18 -4.65 -19.07
N LYS A 60 -13.13 -3.85 -19.58
CA LYS A 60 -14.28 -3.34 -18.81
C LYS A 60 -15.12 -4.45 -18.19
N CYS A 61 -15.16 -5.66 -18.75
CA CYS A 61 -15.85 -6.80 -18.14
C CYS A 61 -15.24 -7.25 -16.79
N TYR A 62 -14.02 -6.82 -16.45
CA TYR A 62 -13.38 -7.06 -15.16
C TYR A 62 -13.56 -5.91 -14.15
N GLN A 63 -14.22 -4.82 -14.52
CA GLN A 63 -14.72 -3.88 -13.52
C GLN A 63 -15.76 -4.62 -12.70
N LYS A 64 -15.43 -4.91 -11.44
CA LYS A 64 -16.38 -5.50 -10.51
C LYS A 64 -17.61 -4.59 -10.45
N ASP A 65 -18.77 -5.16 -10.71
CA ASP A 65 -20.06 -4.55 -10.40
C ASP A 65 -20.01 -4.07 -8.94
N SER A 66 -20.34 -2.81 -8.73
CA SER A 66 -20.32 -2.18 -7.41
C SER A 66 -21.48 -2.74 -6.58
N ASP A 67 -21.18 -3.47 -5.51
CA ASP A 67 -22.13 -3.84 -4.44
C ASP A 67 -22.82 -2.59 -3.85
#